data_AF-A0A2P5F0Q9-F1
#
_entry.id   AF-A0A2P5F0Q9-F1
#
_cell.length_a   1.000
_cell.length_b   1.000
_cell.length_c   1.000
_cell.angle_alpha   90.00
_cell.angle_beta   90.00
_cell.angle_gamma   90.00
#
_symmetry.space_group_name_H-M   'P 1'
#
loop_
_entity.id
_entity.type
_entity.pdbx_description
1 polymer ?
#
loop_
_entity_poly.entity_id
_entity_poly.type
_entity_poly.pdbx_seq_one_letter_code
_entity_poly.pdbx_strand_id
1 'polypeptide(L)'
;MEGHETFLGNPLFLTKNRSKDFKFLKDKVYGRLDGWKCKLLSKTGRTSLVKAVVQGIPAYSMATFRLPLSLCEELDSPARKFWWTDSLDKRHYLCLTASDSICQPKARGGLGIRRFKDINAAFLAKLGWMMASDSSKFWVSILKARYCRESNFWTATLPKTASVVARMIWSTRDFIREGSVYLIGNGDAVDIWNSPLVPWFNMEQTRAAFNPLSQAKNVKLSLLIDEREKNWKVDQLERWFQPSEIGLIRSIPIMPTPATDRLIWKGTKSGSFSIKSAY
;
A
#
# COMPACT_ATOMS: atom_id res chain seq x y z
N MET A 1 19.22 12.78 -24.68
CA MET A 1 18.39 11.58 -24.84
C MET A 1 16.94 12.01 -24.74
N GLU A 2 16.24 12.02 -25.88
CA GLU A 2 14.87 12.50 -25.99
C GLU A 2 13.91 11.52 -25.29
N GLY A 3 13.12 12.02 -24.34
CA GLY A 3 12.33 11.21 -23.39
C GLY A 3 11.08 10.56 -23.96
N HIS A 4 11.15 9.96 -25.16
CA HIS A 4 10.01 9.32 -25.85
C HIS A 4 10.14 7.80 -26.00
N GLU A 5 11.19 7.19 -25.45
CA GLU A 5 11.37 5.74 -25.52
C GLU A 5 10.32 5.02 -24.66
N THR A 6 9.63 4.05 -25.26
CA THR A 6 8.62 3.24 -24.59
C THR A 6 9.10 1.80 -24.41
N PHE A 7 8.81 1.23 -23.26
CA PHE A 7 9.09 -0.17 -22.96
C PHE A 7 7.85 -0.82 -22.37
N LEU A 8 7.40 -1.92 -22.99
CA LEU A 8 6.18 -2.63 -22.62
C LEU A 8 4.96 -1.70 -22.50
N GLY A 9 4.89 -0.69 -23.38
CA GLY A 9 3.79 0.28 -23.42
C GLY A 9 3.82 1.36 -22.32
N ASN A 10 4.89 1.46 -21.53
CA ASN A 10 5.12 2.54 -20.57
C ASN A 10 6.32 3.41 -21.01
N PRO A 11 6.32 4.71 -20.66
CA PRO A 11 7.49 5.56 -20.86
C PRO A 11 8.66 5.07 -19.99
N LEU A 12 9.84 4.91 -20.59
CA LEU A 12 11.06 4.54 -19.86
C LEU A 12 11.55 5.69 -18.98
N PHE A 13 11.49 6.91 -19.51
CA PHE A 13 11.88 8.12 -18.81
C PHE A 13 10.65 8.98 -18.57
N LEU A 14 10.48 9.43 -17.33
CA LEU A 14 9.41 10.34 -16.97
C LEU A 14 9.90 11.78 -17.13
N THR A 15 9.13 12.60 -17.84
CA THR A 15 9.39 14.03 -17.91
C THR A 15 8.84 14.75 -16.67
N LYS A 16 9.14 16.04 -16.54
CA LYS A 16 8.53 16.88 -15.48
C LYS A 16 7.00 16.91 -15.61
N ASN A 17 6.46 16.75 -16.82
CA ASN A 17 5.03 16.74 -17.07
C ASN A 17 4.47 15.31 -17.17
N ARG A 18 4.27 14.68 -16.01
CA ARG A 18 3.76 13.31 -15.91
C ARG A 18 2.39 13.13 -16.56
N SER A 19 1.55 14.17 -16.58
CA SER A 19 0.22 14.08 -17.20
C SER A 19 0.32 13.84 -18.71
N LYS A 20 1.33 14.40 -19.38
CA LYS A 20 1.60 14.14 -20.80
C LYS A 20 2.09 12.71 -21.02
N ASP A 21 3.02 12.24 -20.19
CA ASP A 21 3.63 10.92 -20.33
C ASP A 21 2.60 9.79 -20.23
N PHE A 22 1.55 9.98 -19.42
CA PHE A 22 0.49 8.98 -19.21
C PHE A 22 -0.79 9.27 -20.00
N LYS A 23 -0.79 10.24 -20.92
CA LYS A 23 -1.98 10.57 -21.74
C LYS A 23 -2.48 9.36 -22.54
N PHE A 24 -1.58 8.49 -22.99
CA PHE A 24 -1.94 7.26 -23.72
C PHE A 24 -2.88 6.34 -22.93
N LEU A 25 -2.82 6.35 -21.59
CA LEU A 25 -3.73 5.54 -20.75
C LEU A 25 -5.16 6.05 -20.88
N LYS A 26 -5.32 7.38 -20.88
CA LYS A 26 -6.60 8.03 -21.10
C LYS A 26 -7.14 7.66 -22.47
N ASP A 27 -6.34 7.84 -23.52
CA ASP A 27 -6.78 7.57 -24.90
C ASP A 27 -7.18 6.10 -25.09
N LYS A 28 -6.46 5.14 -24.48
CA LYS A 28 -6.83 3.72 -24.47
C LYS A 28 -8.14 3.45 -23.75
N VAL A 29 -8.36 4.05 -22.57
CA VAL A 29 -9.60 3.88 -21.81
C VAL A 29 -10.77 4.48 -22.58
N TYR A 30 -10.63 5.69 -23.10
CA TYR A 30 -11.66 6.35 -23.91
C TYR A 30 -11.98 5.55 -25.17
N GLY A 31 -10.99 5.10 -25.94
CA GLY A 31 -11.22 4.32 -27.15
C GLY A 31 -11.96 2.99 -26.91
N ARG A 32 -11.73 2.33 -25.76
CA ARG A 32 -12.49 1.14 -25.37
C ARG A 32 -13.93 1.46 -24.97
N LEU A 33 -14.12 2.54 -24.22
CA LEU A 33 -15.44 2.97 -23.76
C LEU A 33 -16.30 3.45 -24.93
N ASP A 34 -15.72 4.18 -25.88
CA ASP A 34 -16.39 4.72 -27.06
C ASP A 34 -16.77 3.62 -28.06
N GLY A 35 -15.90 2.62 -28.23
CA GLY A 35 -16.18 1.45 -29.07
C GLY A 35 -17.34 0.58 -28.55
N TRP A 36 -17.81 0.77 -27.32
CA TRP A 36 -18.91 -0.02 -26.76
C TRP A 36 -20.27 0.67 -26.93
N LYS A 37 -21.18 -0.04 -27.60
CA LYS A 37 -22.59 0.36 -27.70
C LYS A 37 -23.28 0.24 -26.34
N CYS A 38 -23.25 1.31 -25.55
CA CYS A 38 -23.84 1.38 -24.20
C CYS A 38 -25.33 0.96 -24.18
N LYS A 39 -26.09 1.27 -25.24
CA LYS A 39 -27.52 0.92 -25.39
C LYS A 39 -27.81 -0.59 -25.37
N LEU A 40 -26.81 -1.44 -25.66
CA LEU A 40 -26.96 -2.90 -25.70
C LEU A 40 -26.59 -3.57 -24.37
N LEU A 41 -26.13 -2.80 -23.38
CA LEU A 41 -25.56 -3.33 -22.14
C LEU A 41 -26.44 -2.95 -20.95
N SER A 42 -26.84 -3.97 -20.18
CA SER A 42 -27.45 -3.78 -18.87
C SER A 42 -26.49 -3.08 -17.89
N LYS A 43 -27.02 -2.45 -16.83
CA LYS A 43 -26.18 -1.81 -15.79
C LYS A 43 -25.18 -2.79 -15.16
N THR A 44 -25.57 -4.05 -15.00
CA THR A 44 -24.69 -5.12 -14.53
C THR A 44 -23.57 -5.40 -15.53
N GLY A 45 -23.89 -5.51 -16.83
CA GLY A 45 -22.91 -5.69 -17.89
C GLY A 45 -21.89 -4.54 -17.96
N ARG A 46 -22.35 -3.29 -17.85
CA ARG A 46 -21.47 -2.10 -17.77
C ARG A 46 -20.55 -2.15 -16.57
N THR A 47 -21.08 -2.53 -15.40
CA THR A 47 -20.28 -2.67 -14.17
C THR A 47 -19.17 -3.72 -14.34
N SER A 48 -19.49 -4.86 -14.96
CA SER A 48 -18.50 -5.91 -15.25
C SER A 48 -17.43 -5.44 -16.22
N LEU A 49 -17.80 -4.73 -17.29
CA LEU A 49 -16.83 -4.18 -18.27
C LEU A 49 -15.90 -3.13 -17.65
N VAL A 50 -16.45 -2.22 -16.84
CA VAL A 50 -15.63 -1.21 -16.15
C VAL A 50 -14.61 -1.89 -15.24
N LYS A 51 -15.02 -2.91 -14.48
CA LYS A 51 -14.11 -3.62 -13.57
C LYS A 51 -13.07 -4.48 -14.28
N ALA A 52 -13.47 -5.20 -15.32
CA ALA A 52 -12.57 -6.15 -15.98
C ALA A 52 -11.59 -5.43 -16.92
N VAL A 53 -12.08 -4.45 -17.68
CA VAL A 53 -11.33 -3.87 -18.79
C VAL A 53 -10.84 -2.47 -18.44
N VAL A 54 -11.73 -1.55 -18.02
CA VAL A 54 -11.34 -0.15 -17.77
C VAL A 54 -10.34 -0.06 -16.61
N GLN A 55 -10.56 -0.82 -15.53
CA GLN A 55 -9.61 -0.91 -14.42
C GLN A 55 -8.38 -1.76 -14.75
N GLY A 56 -8.47 -2.67 -15.71
CA GLY A 56 -7.36 -3.52 -16.15
C GLY A 56 -6.32 -2.78 -16.99
N ILE A 57 -6.76 -1.85 -17.85
CA ILE A 57 -5.88 -1.11 -18.78
C ILE A 57 -4.71 -0.41 -18.07
N PRO A 58 -4.93 0.44 -17.04
CA PRO A 58 -3.84 1.14 -16.40
C PRO A 58 -3.15 0.31 -15.29
N ALA A 59 -3.65 -0.89 -14.97
CA ALA A 59 -3.13 -1.69 -13.85
C ALA A 59 -1.62 -1.97 -13.97
N TYR A 60 -1.12 -2.22 -15.17
CA TYR A 60 0.30 -2.44 -15.42
C TYR A 60 1.14 -1.18 -15.13
N SER A 61 0.71 -0.01 -15.63
CA SER A 61 1.39 1.26 -15.38
C SER A 61 1.28 1.69 -13.92
N MET A 62 0.15 1.43 -13.27
CA MET A 62 -0.08 1.73 -11.84
C MET A 62 0.76 0.84 -10.92
N ALA A 63 1.12 -0.36 -11.36
CA ALA A 63 1.98 -1.27 -10.61
C ALA A 63 3.41 -0.75 -10.43
N THR A 64 3.86 0.17 -11.30
CA THR A 64 5.23 0.70 -11.30
C THR A 64 5.30 2.21 -11.03
N PHE A 65 4.26 2.97 -11.40
CA PHE A 65 4.26 4.43 -11.35
C PHE A 65 3.13 5.00 -10.49
N ARG A 66 3.43 6.14 -9.85
CA ARG A 66 2.43 6.96 -9.15
C ARG A 66 1.86 7.94 -10.16
N LEU A 67 0.60 7.71 -10.50
CA LEU A 67 -0.12 8.57 -11.42
C LEU A 67 -0.47 9.91 -10.74
N PRO A 68 -0.48 11.02 -11.50
CA PRO A 68 -1.03 12.28 -11.01
C PRO A 68 -2.50 12.12 -10.61
N LEU A 69 -2.92 12.80 -9.54
CA LEU A 69 -4.32 12.75 -9.08
C LEU A 69 -5.28 13.25 -10.17
N SER A 70 -4.90 14.29 -10.91
CA SER A 70 -5.69 14.81 -12.04
C SER A 70 -5.93 13.74 -13.10
N LEU A 71 -4.92 12.93 -13.43
CA LEU A 71 -5.08 11.85 -14.39
C LEU A 71 -6.01 10.76 -13.86
N CYS A 72 -5.93 10.40 -12.58
CA CYS A 72 -6.86 9.45 -11.98
C CYS A 72 -8.31 9.94 -12.09
N GLU A 73 -8.57 11.22 -11.82
CA GLU A 73 -9.89 11.84 -11.96
C GLU A 73 -10.36 11.89 -13.43
N GLU A 74 -9.45 12.19 -14.36
CA GLU A 74 -9.71 12.16 -15.80
C GLU A 74 -9.99 10.75 -16.32
N LEU A 75 -9.49 9.69 -15.66
CA LEU A 75 -9.82 8.29 -15.98
C LEU A 75 -11.13 7.85 -15.33
N ASP A 76 -11.42 8.31 -14.10
CA ASP A 76 -12.66 8.00 -13.39
C ASP A 76 -13.87 8.70 -14.07
N SER A 77 -13.69 9.89 -14.65
CA SER A 77 -14.75 10.64 -15.35
C SER A 77 -15.45 9.86 -16.48
N PRO A 78 -14.76 9.34 -17.52
CA PRO A 78 -15.40 8.58 -18.59
C PRO A 78 -15.96 7.24 -18.11
N ALA A 79 -15.33 6.58 -17.13
CA ALA A 79 -15.86 5.35 -16.54
C ALA A 79 -17.21 5.58 -15.85
N ARG A 80 -17.35 6.69 -15.12
CA ARG A 80 -18.62 7.11 -14.50
C ARG A 80 -19.67 7.49 -15.55
N LYS A 81 -19.27 8.25 -16.56
CA LYS A 81 -20.15 8.64 -17.66
C LYS A 81 -20.71 7.44 -18.41
N PHE A 82 -19.86 6.46 -18.72
CA PHE A 82 -20.24 5.19 -19.33
C PHE A 82 -21.23 4.40 -18.47
N TRP A 83 -21.01 4.38 -17.16
CA TRP A 83 -21.90 3.66 -16.24
C TRP A 83 -23.31 4.27 -16.18
N TRP A 84 -23.41 5.61 -16.12
CA TRP A 84 -24.69 6.33 -16.01
C TRP A 84 -25.42 6.56 -17.34
N THR A 85 -24.70 6.67 -18.46
CA THR A 85 -25.25 7.21 -19.71
C THR A 85 -25.17 6.20 -20.85
N ASP A 86 -26.11 6.29 -21.80
CA ASP A 86 -26.13 5.44 -23.00
C ASP A 86 -25.22 5.92 -24.14
N SER A 87 -24.52 7.04 -23.97
CA SER A 87 -23.57 7.60 -24.92
C SER A 87 -22.58 8.50 -24.20
N LEU A 88 -21.31 8.43 -24.63
CA LEU A 88 -20.23 9.27 -24.12
C LEU A 88 -20.23 10.68 -24.73
N ASP A 89 -21.04 10.98 -25.74
CA ASP A 89 -21.12 12.30 -26.36
C ASP A 89 -22.05 13.27 -25.62
N LYS A 90 -22.97 12.75 -24.80
CA LYS A 90 -23.92 13.60 -24.06
C LYS A 90 -23.16 14.52 -23.11
N ARG A 91 -23.25 15.84 -23.32
CA ARG A 91 -22.53 16.84 -22.52
C ARG A 91 -22.99 16.88 -21.06
N HIS A 92 -24.27 16.60 -20.84
CA HIS A 92 -24.91 16.53 -19.52
C HIS A 92 -25.52 15.14 -19.29
N TYR A 93 -25.38 14.64 -18.06
CA TYR A 93 -26.01 13.40 -17.62
C TYR A 93 -26.38 13.50 -16.13
N LEU A 94 -27.43 12.78 -15.74
CA LEU A 94 -27.93 12.76 -14.37
C LEU A 94 -27.21 11.69 -13.57
N CYS A 95 -26.53 12.10 -12.49
CA CYS A 95 -25.99 11.22 -11.46
C CYS A 95 -26.96 11.19 -10.29
N LEU A 96 -27.75 10.12 -10.16
CA LEU A 96 -28.72 10.00 -9.06
C LEU A 96 -28.06 9.71 -7.71
N THR A 97 -26.82 9.23 -7.72
CA THR A 97 -26.06 8.94 -6.50
C THR A 97 -24.62 9.43 -6.63
N ALA A 98 -24.05 9.85 -5.49
CA ALA A 98 -22.66 10.24 -5.41
C ALA A 98 -21.74 9.11 -5.91
N SER A 99 -20.70 9.48 -6.67
CA SER A 99 -19.75 8.50 -7.21
C SER A 99 -19.07 7.69 -6.12
N ASP A 100 -18.80 8.31 -4.97
CA ASP A 100 -18.13 7.63 -3.86
C ASP A 100 -18.98 6.50 -3.28
N SER A 101 -20.31 6.64 -3.27
CA SER A 101 -21.23 5.58 -2.85
C SER A 101 -21.20 4.39 -3.81
N ILE A 102 -21.11 4.65 -5.11
CA ILE A 102 -21.01 3.61 -6.15
C ILE A 102 -19.69 2.85 -6.02
N CYS A 103 -18.62 3.58 -5.70
CA CYS A 103 -17.28 3.03 -5.60
C CYS A 103 -17.02 2.19 -4.34
N GLN A 104 -17.92 2.22 -3.35
CA GLN A 104 -17.77 1.41 -2.14
C GLN A 104 -17.76 -0.10 -2.46
N PRO A 105 -17.09 -0.92 -1.62
CA PRO A 105 -17.18 -2.37 -1.71
C PRO A 105 -18.63 -2.86 -1.62
N LYS A 106 -18.91 -4.03 -2.23
CA LYS A 106 -20.24 -4.68 -2.14
C LYS A 106 -20.69 -4.92 -0.71
N ALA A 107 -19.75 -5.23 0.19
CA ALA A 107 -20.02 -5.43 1.62
C ALA A 107 -20.55 -4.16 2.32
N ARG A 108 -20.31 -2.97 1.76
CA ARG A 108 -20.80 -1.68 2.25
C ARG A 108 -21.91 -1.10 1.37
N GLY A 109 -22.59 -1.93 0.58
CA GLY A 109 -23.71 -1.52 -0.27
C GLY A 109 -23.33 -0.83 -1.58
N GLY A 110 -22.03 -0.74 -1.92
CA GLY A 110 -21.58 -0.18 -3.19
C GLY A 110 -21.51 -1.20 -4.33
N LEU A 111 -21.18 -0.73 -5.54
CA LEU A 111 -21.03 -1.60 -6.70
C LEU A 111 -19.65 -2.24 -6.79
N GLY A 112 -18.69 -1.81 -5.97
CA GLY A 112 -17.30 -2.28 -5.99
C GLY A 112 -16.52 -1.79 -7.21
N ILE A 113 -16.94 -0.69 -7.83
CA ILE A 113 -16.17 0.00 -8.88
C ILE A 113 -15.06 0.80 -8.17
N ARG A 114 -13.85 0.24 -8.16
CA ARG A 114 -12.69 0.88 -7.54
C ARG A 114 -12.28 2.19 -8.23
N ARG A 115 -11.96 3.23 -7.45
CA ARG A 115 -11.39 4.49 -7.95
C ARG A 115 -9.93 4.30 -8.35
N PHE A 116 -9.50 4.94 -9.42
CA PHE A 116 -8.13 4.78 -9.92
C PHE A 116 -7.07 5.28 -8.94
N LYS A 117 -7.35 6.36 -8.22
CA LYS A 117 -6.52 6.87 -7.12
C LYS A 117 -6.20 5.79 -6.09
N ASP A 118 -7.24 5.10 -5.62
CA ASP A 118 -7.12 4.16 -4.52
C ASP A 118 -6.45 2.85 -4.98
N ILE A 119 -6.76 2.39 -6.19
CA ILE A 119 -6.06 1.26 -6.82
C ILE A 119 -4.57 1.57 -6.98
N ASN A 120 -4.22 2.76 -7.48
CA ASN A 120 -2.84 3.16 -7.63
C ASN A 120 -2.14 3.09 -6.27
N ALA A 121 -2.70 3.73 -5.24
CA ALA A 121 -2.16 3.68 -3.87
C ALA A 121 -1.95 2.24 -3.36
N ALA A 122 -2.91 1.34 -3.58
CA ALA A 122 -2.77 -0.07 -3.20
C ALA A 122 -1.67 -0.82 -3.97
N PHE A 123 -1.46 -0.51 -5.25
CA PHE A 123 -0.31 -1.02 -6.01
C PHE A 123 1.02 -0.50 -5.45
N LEU A 124 1.08 0.78 -5.07
CA LEU A 124 2.28 1.36 -4.48
C LEU A 124 2.58 0.72 -3.13
N ALA A 125 1.54 0.50 -2.31
CA ALA A 125 1.64 -0.17 -1.03
C ALA A 125 2.16 -1.60 -1.20
N LYS A 126 1.83 -2.28 -2.31
CA LYS A 126 2.42 -3.59 -2.63
C LYS A 126 3.94 -3.51 -2.82
N LEU A 127 4.45 -2.47 -3.47
CA LEU A 127 5.90 -2.27 -3.62
C LEU A 127 6.55 -1.95 -2.27
N GLY A 128 5.94 -1.05 -1.47
CA GLY A 128 6.41 -0.76 -0.12
C GLY A 128 6.39 -2.00 0.79
N TRP A 129 5.36 -2.85 0.67
CA TRP A 129 5.27 -4.11 1.38
C TRP A 129 6.46 -5.02 1.05
N MET A 130 6.82 -5.16 -0.22
CA MET A 130 7.97 -5.98 -0.63
C MET A 130 9.30 -5.45 -0.08
N MET A 131 9.43 -4.12 0.09
CA MET A 131 10.58 -3.51 0.74
C MET A 131 10.59 -3.75 2.25
N ALA A 132 9.43 -3.73 2.90
CA ALA A 132 9.26 -3.92 4.34
C ALA A 132 9.36 -5.39 4.78
N SER A 133 8.91 -6.31 3.93
CA SER A 133 8.92 -7.76 4.18
C SER A 133 10.19 -8.45 3.66
N ASP A 134 11.22 -7.68 3.32
CA ASP A 134 12.53 -8.17 2.89
C ASP A 134 12.47 -9.19 1.74
N SER A 135 11.67 -8.88 0.71
CA SER A 135 11.52 -9.77 -0.43
C SER A 135 12.86 -9.99 -1.16
N SER A 136 13.15 -11.23 -1.57
CA SER A 136 14.36 -11.66 -2.29
C SER A 136 14.54 -11.08 -3.71
N LYS A 137 13.76 -10.05 -4.06
CA LYS A 137 13.78 -9.44 -5.39
C LYS A 137 14.99 -8.55 -5.56
N PHE A 138 15.61 -8.61 -6.74
CA PHE A 138 16.81 -7.84 -7.05
C PHE A 138 16.65 -6.33 -6.87
N TRP A 139 15.54 -5.76 -7.33
CA TRP A 139 15.27 -4.32 -7.17
C TRP A 139 15.13 -3.89 -5.70
N VAL A 140 14.64 -4.78 -4.83
CA VAL A 140 14.55 -4.54 -3.37
C VAL A 140 15.96 -4.47 -2.79
N SER A 141 16.82 -5.42 -3.16
CA SER A 141 18.22 -5.43 -2.75
C SER A 141 18.97 -4.15 -3.16
N ILE A 142 18.79 -3.70 -4.41
CA ILE A 142 19.40 -2.45 -4.90
C ILE A 142 18.93 -1.23 -4.10
N LEU A 143 17.61 -1.07 -3.92
CA LEU A 143 17.09 0.08 -3.20
C LEU A 143 17.54 0.09 -1.74
N LYS A 144 17.64 -1.09 -1.10
CA LYS A 144 18.18 -1.22 0.25
C LYS A 144 19.66 -0.86 0.31
N ALA A 145 20.49 -1.41 -0.58
CA ALA A 145 21.91 -1.08 -0.63
C ALA A 145 22.17 0.42 -0.86
N ARG A 146 21.25 1.12 -1.54
CA ARG A 146 21.34 2.55 -1.81
C ARG A 146 20.80 3.43 -0.67
N TYR A 147 19.65 3.09 -0.08
CA TYR A 147 18.92 3.96 0.84
C TYR A 147 18.84 3.46 2.29
N CYS A 148 19.13 2.18 2.52
CA CYS A 148 18.97 1.47 3.80
C CYS A 148 20.28 0.77 4.20
N ARG A 149 21.44 1.45 4.12
CA ARG A 149 22.75 0.83 4.45
C ARG A 149 22.89 0.52 5.94
N GLU A 150 22.50 1.46 6.78
CA GLU A 150 22.63 1.40 8.25
C GLU A 150 21.27 1.34 8.95
N SER A 151 20.18 1.34 8.18
CA SER A 151 18.81 1.47 8.69
C SER A 151 17.86 0.52 7.97
N ASN A 152 16.71 0.26 8.58
CA ASN A 152 15.65 -0.55 7.99
C ASN A 152 14.69 0.33 7.19
N PHE A 153 13.78 -0.28 6.42
CA PHE A 153 12.74 0.45 5.69
C PHE A 153 11.94 1.40 6.62
N TRP A 154 11.76 1.02 7.89
CA TRP A 154 11.07 1.76 8.95
C TRP A 154 11.87 2.90 9.60
N THR A 155 13.17 2.99 9.40
CA THR A 155 14.00 4.04 10.01
C THR A 155 14.71 4.89 8.97
N ALA A 156 14.92 4.36 7.77
CA ALA A 156 15.57 5.04 6.66
C ALA A 156 14.86 6.35 6.27
N THR A 157 15.60 7.46 6.34
CA THR A 157 15.21 8.77 5.82
C THR A 157 15.74 8.95 4.41
N LEU A 158 14.89 9.34 3.48
CA LEU A 158 15.30 9.54 2.08
C LEU A 158 16.03 10.88 1.89
N PRO A 159 17.17 10.90 1.17
CA PRO A 159 17.82 12.14 0.79
C PRO A 159 16.96 12.92 -0.22
N LYS A 160 17.13 14.26 -0.30
CA LYS A 160 16.41 15.11 -1.26
C LYS A 160 16.67 14.71 -2.73
N THR A 161 17.83 14.13 -3.00
CA THR A 161 18.25 13.61 -4.31
C THR A 161 17.72 12.20 -4.62
N ALA A 162 16.88 11.63 -3.75
CA ALA A 162 16.31 10.31 -3.95
C ALA A 162 15.48 10.21 -5.23
N SER A 163 15.53 9.03 -5.85
CA SER A 163 14.78 8.74 -7.07
C SER A 163 13.28 8.91 -6.83
N VAL A 164 12.55 9.22 -7.90
CA VAL A 164 11.08 9.34 -7.84
C VAL A 164 10.45 8.05 -7.35
N VAL A 165 10.96 6.90 -7.80
CA VAL A 165 10.49 5.56 -7.41
C VAL A 165 10.70 5.33 -5.91
N ALA A 166 11.87 5.66 -5.36
CA ALA A 166 12.13 5.53 -3.93
C ALA A 166 11.18 6.42 -3.10
N ARG A 167 11.04 7.70 -3.47
CA ARG A 167 10.10 8.61 -2.79
C ARG A 167 8.66 8.11 -2.83
N MET A 168 8.27 7.55 -3.97
CA MET A 168 6.96 6.97 -4.16
C MET A 168 6.72 5.75 -3.26
N ILE A 169 7.67 4.84 -3.16
CA ILE A 169 7.57 3.66 -2.29
C ILE A 169 7.51 4.08 -0.82
N TRP A 170 8.39 4.99 -0.37
CA TRP A 170 8.39 5.49 1.01
C TRP A 170 7.11 6.24 1.38
N SER A 171 6.42 6.87 0.42
CA SER A 171 5.14 7.52 0.70
C SER A 171 4.04 6.55 1.16
N THR A 172 4.22 5.25 0.97
CA THR A 172 3.28 4.20 1.40
C THR A 172 3.62 3.60 2.76
N ARG A 173 4.72 4.03 3.36
CA ARG A 173 5.28 3.46 4.57
C ARG A 173 4.32 3.55 5.74
N ASP A 174 3.66 4.68 5.94
CA ASP A 174 2.75 4.87 7.08
C ASP A 174 1.47 4.03 6.92
N PHE A 175 0.92 3.98 5.70
CA PHE A 175 -0.19 3.08 5.37
C PHE A 175 0.14 1.61 5.66
N ILE A 176 1.34 1.16 5.28
CA ILE A 176 1.76 -0.23 5.56
C ILE A 176 1.93 -0.43 7.06
N ARG A 177 2.50 0.55 7.77
CA ARG A 177 2.75 0.44 9.22
C ARG A 177 1.46 0.24 10.01
N GLU A 178 0.40 0.96 9.66
CA GLU A 178 -0.91 0.84 10.32
C GLU A 178 -1.57 -0.53 10.05
N GLY A 179 -1.46 -1.01 8.81
CA GLY A 179 -2.09 -2.25 8.35
C GLY A 179 -1.27 -3.53 8.60
N SER A 180 -0.11 -3.45 9.25
CA SER A 180 0.80 -4.58 9.44
C SER A 180 1.17 -4.83 10.89
N VAL A 181 1.65 -6.04 11.17
CA VAL A 181 2.13 -6.49 12.48
C VAL A 181 3.31 -7.43 12.25
N TYR A 182 4.27 -7.47 13.17
CA TYR A 182 5.27 -8.52 13.19
C TYR A 182 4.81 -9.74 13.98
N LEU A 183 4.88 -10.91 13.34
CA LEU A 183 4.91 -12.18 14.05
C LEU A 183 6.35 -12.41 14.54
N ILE A 184 6.48 -12.50 15.85
CA ILE A 184 7.76 -12.41 16.55
C ILE A 184 8.45 -13.77 16.57
N GLY A 185 9.69 -13.80 16.10
CA GLY A 185 10.57 -14.96 16.13
C GLY A 185 11.78 -14.70 17.03
N ASN A 186 12.92 -14.34 16.43
CA ASN A 186 14.15 -13.98 17.14
C ASN A 186 14.21 -12.51 17.59
N GLY A 187 13.40 -11.62 17.01
CA GLY A 187 13.34 -10.20 17.39
C GLY A 187 14.49 -9.33 16.87
N ASP A 188 15.40 -9.87 16.05
CA ASP A 188 16.58 -9.13 15.57
C ASP A 188 16.27 -8.16 14.43
N ALA A 189 15.17 -8.39 13.71
CA ALA A 189 14.75 -7.56 12.58
C ALA A 189 13.79 -6.43 13.02
N VAL A 190 13.22 -6.53 14.23
CA VAL A 190 12.20 -5.63 14.75
C VAL A 190 12.83 -4.58 15.67
N ASP A 191 12.76 -3.32 15.25
CA ASP A 191 13.05 -2.18 16.12
C ASP A 191 11.79 -1.85 16.92
N ILE A 192 11.91 -1.88 18.24
CA ILE A 192 10.82 -1.68 19.19
C ILE A 192 10.11 -0.32 18.98
N TRP A 193 10.85 0.72 18.60
CA TRP A 193 10.33 2.09 18.51
C TRP A 193 9.62 2.42 17.20
N ASN A 194 10.05 1.79 16.11
CA ASN A 194 9.68 2.19 14.75
C ASN A 194 8.88 1.11 13.99
N SER A 195 8.75 -0.07 14.58
CA SER A 195 8.05 -1.20 13.96
C SER A 195 6.67 -1.41 14.59
N PRO A 196 5.67 -1.86 13.81
CA PRO A 196 4.36 -2.21 14.34
C PRO A 196 4.46 -3.52 15.13
N LEU A 197 4.71 -3.41 16.44
CA LEU A 197 4.85 -4.53 17.36
C LEU A 197 3.49 -5.07 17.82
N VAL A 198 2.58 -4.16 18.18
CA VAL A 198 1.35 -4.51 18.88
C VAL A 198 0.16 -4.53 17.91
N PRO A 199 -0.54 -5.67 17.74
CA PRO A 199 -1.60 -5.79 16.74
C PRO A 199 -2.73 -4.78 16.86
N TRP A 200 -3.09 -4.42 18.09
CA TRP A 200 -4.22 -3.55 18.42
C TRP A 200 -3.84 -2.07 18.61
N PHE A 201 -2.55 -1.71 18.53
CA PHE A 201 -2.12 -0.32 18.63
C PHE A 201 -1.82 0.31 17.27
N ASN A 202 -2.09 1.61 17.19
CA ASN A 202 -1.47 2.47 16.19
C ASN A 202 -0.07 2.92 16.70
N MET A 203 0.71 3.61 15.87
CA MET A 203 2.06 4.03 16.27
C MET A 203 2.08 5.05 17.40
N GLU A 204 1.05 5.89 17.52
CA GLU A 204 0.98 6.90 18.57
C GLU A 204 0.74 6.23 19.93
N GLN A 205 -0.17 5.27 19.97
CA GLN A 205 -0.42 4.40 21.12
C GLN A 205 0.82 3.58 21.47
N THR A 206 1.46 2.96 20.46
CA THR A 206 2.71 2.22 20.67
C THR A 206 3.80 3.12 21.24
N ARG A 207 3.87 4.40 20.84
CA ARG A 207 4.81 5.37 21.41
C ARG A 207 4.45 5.78 22.84
N ALA A 208 3.17 5.94 23.13
CA ALA A 208 2.66 6.26 24.47
C ALA A 208 2.81 5.09 25.46
N ALA A 209 2.85 3.86 24.95
CA ALA A 209 3.11 2.64 25.70
C ALA A 209 4.48 2.63 26.38
N PHE A 210 5.47 3.32 25.79
CA PHE A 210 6.83 3.31 26.30
C PHE A 210 6.95 4.10 27.59
N ASN A 211 7.83 3.62 28.45
CA ASN A 211 8.24 4.35 29.64
C ASN A 211 8.96 5.65 29.20
N PRO A 212 8.48 6.84 29.61
CA PRO A 212 9.10 8.12 29.25
C PRO A 212 10.56 8.26 29.69
N LEU A 213 10.99 7.47 30.68
CA LEU A 213 12.35 7.47 31.21
C LEU A 213 13.34 6.68 30.33
N SER A 214 12.83 5.86 29.40
CA SER A 214 13.64 4.99 28.55
C SER A 214 14.04 5.72 27.27
N GLN A 215 15.30 6.19 27.20
CA GLN A 215 15.81 7.05 26.12
C GLN A 215 16.69 6.35 25.07
N ALA A 216 16.92 5.03 25.17
CA ALA A 216 17.80 4.38 24.20
C ALA A 216 17.13 4.26 22.82
N LYS A 217 17.86 4.68 21.79
CA LYS A 217 17.45 4.60 20.39
C LYS A 217 17.91 3.27 19.78
N ASN A 218 17.18 2.77 18.79
CA ASN A 218 17.51 1.56 18.02
C ASN A 218 17.56 0.27 18.86
N VAL A 219 16.64 0.13 19.82
CA VAL A 219 16.55 -1.06 20.66
C VAL A 219 15.83 -2.16 19.89
N LYS A 220 16.51 -3.29 19.70
CA LYS A 220 15.95 -4.46 19.04
C LYS A 220 15.05 -5.25 19.97
N LEU A 221 14.02 -5.86 19.42
CA LEU A 221 13.07 -6.69 20.16
C LEU A 221 13.73 -7.92 20.79
N SER A 222 14.83 -8.41 20.21
CA SER A 222 15.59 -9.54 20.78
C SER A 222 16.06 -9.32 22.22
N LEU A 223 16.21 -8.07 22.67
CA LEU A 223 16.52 -7.75 24.07
C LEU A 223 15.38 -8.08 25.03
N LEU A 224 14.13 -8.07 24.56
CA LEU A 224 12.93 -8.32 25.35
C LEU A 224 12.51 -9.80 25.35
N ILE A 225 13.16 -10.63 24.52
CA ILE A 225 12.81 -12.04 24.34
C ILE A 225 13.86 -12.89 25.05
N ASP A 226 13.39 -13.92 25.77
CA ASP A 226 14.22 -15.04 26.17
C ASP A 226 14.28 -16.06 25.02
N GLU A 227 15.45 -16.23 24.45
CA GLU A 227 15.64 -17.13 23.30
C GLU A 227 15.46 -18.60 23.66
N ARG A 228 15.75 -18.98 24.92
CA ARG A 228 15.68 -20.36 25.41
C ARG A 228 14.25 -20.74 25.81
N GLU A 229 13.56 -19.85 26.52
CA GLU A 229 12.20 -20.11 27.01
C GLU A 229 11.12 -19.69 26.00
N LYS A 230 11.49 -18.98 24.92
CA LYS A 230 10.56 -18.38 23.94
C LYS A 230 9.46 -17.58 24.63
N ASN A 231 9.84 -16.88 25.68
CA ASN A 231 8.96 -16.07 26.50
C ASN A 231 9.50 -14.65 26.63
N TRP A 232 8.65 -13.74 27.09
CA TRP A 232 9.01 -12.36 27.31
C TRP A 232 9.81 -12.19 28.60
N LYS A 233 10.92 -11.45 28.54
CA LYS A 233 11.69 -11.03 29.72
C LYS A 233 10.93 -9.94 30.47
N VAL A 234 10.20 -10.34 31.51
CA VAL A 234 9.34 -9.44 32.30
C VAL A 234 10.12 -8.23 32.84
N ASP A 235 11.31 -8.46 33.39
CA ASP A 235 12.18 -7.39 33.92
C ASP A 235 12.55 -6.33 32.87
N GLN A 236 12.69 -6.73 31.60
CA GLN A 236 12.96 -5.80 30.52
C GLN A 236 11.66 -5.11 30.09
N LEU A 237 10.55 -5.83 29.98
CA LEU A 237 9.26 -5.21 29.66
C LEU A 237 8.88 -4.11 30.66
N GLU A 238 9.12 -4.31 31.95
CA GLU A 238 8.87 -3.29 32.99
C GLU A 238 9.76 -2.06 32.87
N ARG A 239 10.97 -2.22 32.34
CA ARG A 239 11.86 -1.08 32.06
C ARG A 239 11.41 -0.28 30.84
N TRP A 240 10.93 -0.96 29.80
CA TRP A 240 10.63 -0.34 28.52
C TRP A 240 9.19 0.14 28.39
N PHE A 241 8.22 -0.49 29.03
CA PHE A 241 6.79 -0.21 28.86
C PHE A 241 6.08 0.18 30.16
N GLN A 242 4.97 0.89 30.02
CA GLN A 242 4.05 1.22 31.10
C GLN A 242 3.40 -0.05 31.67
N PRO A 243 3.25 -0.20 33.01
CA PRO A 243 2.67 -1.40 33.63
C PRO A 243 1.28 -1.79 33.10
N SER A 244 0.46 -0.81 32.72
CA SER A 244 -0.88 -1.04 32.14
C SER A 244 -0.85 -1.79 30.81
N GLU A 245 0.26 -1.74 30.07
CA GLU A 245 0.38 -2.30 28.73
C GLU A 245 1.20 -3.58 28.67
N ILE A 246 1.98 -3.89 29.71
CA ILE A 246 2.80 -5.11 29.80
C ILE A 246 1.93 -6.36 29.66
N GLY A 247 0.74 -6.39 30.28
CA GLY A 247 -0.20 -7.51 30.17
C GLY A 247 -0.63 -7.78 28.72
N LEU A 248 -0.83 -6.71 27.95
CA LEU A 248 -1.17 -6.79 26.53
C LEU A 248 0.03 -7.31 25.71
N ILE A 249 1.23 -6.80 25.94
CA ILE A 249 2.45 -7.25 25.23
C ILE A 249 2.74 -8.72 25.52
N ARG A 250 2.57 -9.16 26.77
CA ARG A 250 2.74 -10.56 27.17
C ARG A 250 1.78 -11.51 26.47
N SER A 251 0.60 -11.04 26.08
CA SER A 251 -0.37 -11.84 25.33
C SER A 251 0.04 -12.11 23.88
N ILE A 252 1.06 -11.40 23.37
CA ILE A 252 1.56 -11.59 22.01
C ILE A 252 2.34 -12.91 21.96
N PRO A 253 1.93 -13.87 21.11
CA PRO A 253 2.62 -15.14 21.01
C PRO A 253 3.97 -14.98 20.30
N ILE A 254 5.00 -15.59 20.88
CA ILE A 254 6.32 -15.75 20.26
C ILE A 254 6.33 -17.09 19.52
N MET A 255 6.91 -17.14 18.32
CA MET A 255 6.98 -18.37 17.54
C MET A 255 7.80 -19.45 18.29
N PRO A 256 7.27 -20.68 18.42
CA PRO A 256 7.93 -21.75 19.19
C PRO A 256 9.14 -22.34 18.46
N THR A 257 9.20 -22.22 17.13
CA THR A 257 10.34 -22.69 16.32
C THR A 257 11.34 -21.55 16.07
N PRO A 258 12.64 -21.86 15.88
CA PRO A 258 13.63 -20.87 15.47
C PRO A 258 13.31 -20.38 14.04
N ALA A 259 12.44 -19.37 13.98
CA ALA A 259 12.01 -18.71 12.76
C ALA A 259 12.41 -17.24 12.85
N THR A 260 12.73 -16.65 11.71
CA THR A 260 12.97 -15.21 11.59
C THR A 260 11.66 -14.45 11.76
N ASP A 261 11.73 -13.22 12.24
CA ASP A 261 10.56 -12.34 12.35
C ASP A 261 9.84 -12.19 11.01
N ARG A 262 8.50 -12.30 11.00
CA ARG A 262 7.70 -12.22 9.77
C ARG A 262 6.69 -11.09 9.86
N LEU A 263 6.71 -10.19 8.88
CA LEU A 263 5.69 -9.16 8.75
C LEU A 263 4.41 -9.76 8.17
N ILE A 264 3.29 -9.58 8.87
CA ILE A 264 1.95 -10.03 8.48
C ILE A 264 0.99 -8.87 8.25
N TRP A 265 0.09 -9.02 7.28
CA TRP A 265 -0.93 -8.03 6.94
C TRP A 265 -2.22 -8.28 7.74
N LYS A 266 -2.70 -7.28 8.47
CA LYS A 266 -3.92 -7.37 9.30
C LYS A 266 -5.18 -7.61 8.47
N GLY A 267 -5.20 -7.16 7.22
CA GLY A 267 -6.38 -7.22 6.36
C GLY A 267 -6.69 -8.59 5.75
N THR A 268 -5.89 -9.63 6.02
CA THR A 268 -6.13 -11.00 5.51
C THR A 268 -5.93 -12.03 6.61
N LYS A 269 -6.79 -13.06 6.64
CA LYS A 269 -6.66 -14.19 7.59
C LYS A 269 -5.36 -14.98 7.42
N SER A 270 -4.81 -14.99 6.20
CA SER A 270 -3.53 -15.62 5.88
C SER A 270 -2.31 -14.79 6.28
N GLY A 271 -2.50 -13.52 6.68
CA GLY A 271 -1.41 -12.58 6.92
C GLY A 271 -0.66 -12.15 5.66
N SER A 272 -1.08 -12.57 4.47
CA SER A 272 -0.44 -12.22 3.20
C SER A 272 -1.00 -10.92 2.63
N PHE A 273 -0.11 -10.03 2.19
CA PHE A 273 -0.53 -8.79 1.55
C PHE A 273 -1.17 -9.05 0.18
N SER A 274 -2.33 -8.48 -0.05
CA SER A 274 -2.98 -8.47 -1.36
C SER A 274 -3.46 -7.06 -1.71
N ILE A 275 -3.44 -6.71 -3.00
CA ILE A 275 -3.97 -5.42 -3.48
C ILE A 275 -5.46 -5.30 -3.13
N LYS A 276 -6.20 -6.42 -3.13
CA LYS A 276 -7.63 -6.46 -2.80
C LYS A 276 -7.90 -6.13 -1.33
N SER A 277 -6.99 -6.46 -0.42
CA SER A 277 -7.13 -6.21 1.02
C SER A 277 -6.53 -4.88 1.47
N ALA A 278 -5.70 -4.26 0.62
CA ALA A 278 -5.13 -2.93 0.84
C ALA A 278 -6.05 -1.80 0.33
N TYR A 279 -7.15 -2.16 -0.34
CA TYR A 279 -8.16 -1.26 -0.87
C TYR A 279 -9.50 -1.48 -0.16
#